data_AF-A0A6P7GAF1-F1
#
_entry.id   AF-A0A6P7GAF1-F1
#
_cell.length_a   1.000
_cell.length_b   1.000
_cell.length_c   1.000
_cell.angle_alpha   90.00
_cell.angle_beta   90.00
_cell.angle_gamma   90.00
#
_symmetry.space_group_name_H-M   'P 1'
#
loop_
_entity.id
_entity.type
_entity.pdbx_description
1 polymer ?
#
loop_
_entity_poly.entity_id
_entity_poly.type
_entity_poly.pdbx_seq_one_letter_code
_entity_poly.pdbx_strand_id
1 'polypeptide(L)'
;MHLTYLWLVTVAASCIAQGESKIQDTPTIYHNQFAVYIPDGKDVADTIAAKYGFVNAGQIGSLEGFYVFEHEHVRKRSLQASDHHHRKLNDEPQVS
;
A
#
# COMPACT_ATOMS: atom_id res chain seq x y z
N MET A 1 -10.20 10.42 -55.72
CA MET A 1 -9.10 10.32 -54.73
C MET A 1 -9.30 11.30 -53.55
N HIS A 2 -10.51 11.39 -52.98
CA HIS A 2 -10.84 12.40 -51.94
C HIS A 2 -11.59 11.82 -50.73
N LEU A 3 -11.98 10.54 -50.79
CA LEU A 3 -12.78 9.87 -49.75
C LEU A 3 -11.93 9.09 -48.71
N THR A 4 -10.66 8.83 -48.99
CA THR A 4 -9.77 8.08 -48.08
C THR A 4 -9.24 8.94 -46.93
N TYR A 5 -9.11 10.25 -47.13
CA TYR A 5 -8.66 11.19 -46.10
C TYR A 5 -9.70 11.41 -45.00
N LEU A 6 -11.00 11.37 -45.35
CA LEU A 6 -12.08 11.61 -44.39
C LEU A 6 -12.14 10.53 -43.30
N TRP A 7 -11.81 9.28 -43.65
CA TRP A 7 -11.80 8.15 -42.72
C TRP A 7 -10.59 8.15 -41.77
N LEU A 8 -9.47 8.73 -42.18
CA LEU A 8 -8.26 8.81 -41.32
C LEU A 8 -8.42 9.86 -40.21
N VAL A 9 -9.10 10.98 -40.48
CA VAL A 9 -9.29 12.05 -39.49
C VAL A 9 -10.25 11.64 -38.36
N THR A 10 -11.28 10.85 -38.67
CA THR A 10 -12.25 10.38 -37.65
C THR A 10 -11.65 9.35 -36.70
N VAL A 11 -10.77 8.47 -37.18
CA VAL A 11 -10.07 7.48 -36.33
C VAL A 11 -9.08 8.17 -35.39
N ALA A 12 -8.31 9.16 -35.86
CA ALA A 12 -7.38 9.89 -35.01
C ALA A 12 -8.08 10.69 -33.89
N ALA A 13 -9.27 11.24 -34.16
CA ALA A 13 -10.03 12.00 -33.16
C ALA A 13 -10.61 11.13 -32.03
N SER A 14 -10.93 9.85 -32.30
CA SER A 14 -11.45 8.93 -31.28
C SER A 14 -10.40 8.48 -30.26
N CYS A 15 -9.11 8.53 -30.60
CA CYS A 15 -8.02 8.11 -29.70
C CYS A 15 -7.73 9.11 -28.58
N ILE A 16 -8.17 10.36 -28.73
CA ILE A 16 -7.86 11.46 -27.79
C ILE A 16 -8.79 11.43 -26.56
N ALA A 17 -9.92 10.72 -26.61
CA ALA A 17 -10.97 10.82 -25.60
C ALA A 17 -10.92 9.78 -24.46
N GLN A 18 -9.93 8.89 -24.40
CA GLN A 18 -9.87 7.85 -23.36
C GLN A 18 -8.69 8.08 -22.42
N GLY A 19 -8.78 9.18 -21.67
CA GLY A 19 -7.85 9.55 -20.61
C GLY A 19 -8.54 9.82 -19.29
N GLU A 20 -9.61 9.08 -18.96
CA GLU A 20 -10.23 9.15 -17.63
C GLU A 20 -9.69 8.00 -16.78
N SER A 21 -8.62 8.26 -16.02
CA SER A 21 -8.21 7.40 -14.93
C SER A 21 -9.25 7.51 -13.81
N LYS A 22 -10.28 6.66 -13.87
CA LYS A 22 -11.19 6.44 -12.74
C LYS A 22 -10.32 5.96 -11.58
N ILE A 23 -10.03 6.84 -10.62
CA ILE A 23 -9.36 6.49 -9.37
C ILE A 23 -10.29 5.49 -8.69
N GLN A 24 -9.99 4.21 -8.86
CA GLN A 24 -10.66 3.16 -8.13
C GLN A 24 -10.15 3.29 -6.69
N ASP A 25 -11.05 3.61 -5.77
CA ASP A 25 -10.78 3.51 -4.34
C ASP A 25 -10.46 2.05 -4.02
N THR A 26 -9.17 1.72 -4.13
CA THR A 26 -8.65 0.44 -3.70
C THR A 26 -8.70 0.44 -2.17
N PRO A 27 -9.29 -0.59 -1.54
CA PRO A 27 -9.29 -0.68 -0.09
C PRO A 27 -7.85 -0.63 0.40
N THR A 28 -7.57 0.19 1.41
CA THR A 28 -6.22 0.35 1.96
C THR A 28 -5.78 -0.96 2.61
N ILE A 29 -4.99 -1.76 1.89
CA ILE A 29 -4.42 -3.01 2.40
C ILE A 29 -3.16 -2.62 3.18
N TYR A 30 -3.16 -2.90 4.48
CA TYR A 30 -1.93 -2.74 5.27
C TYR A 30 -1.30 -4.10 5.47
N HIS A 31 -0.02 -4.17 5.16
CA HIS A 31 0.83 -5.32 5.38
C HIS A 31 1.56 -5.18 6.72
N ASN A 32 1.87 -6.32 7.34
CA ASN A 32 2.67 -6.46 8.55
C ASN A 32 4.19 -6.49 8.26
N GLN A 33 4.60 -5.93 7.11
CA GLN A 33 5.97 -5.98 6.60
C GLN A 33 6.59 -4.59 6.66
N PHE A 34 7.84 -4.52 7.11
CA PHE A 34 8.59 -3.28 7.31
C PHE A 34 9.96 -3.37 6.66
N ALA A 35 10.37 -2.32 5.96
CA ALA A 35 11.72 -2.20 5.43
C ALA A 35 12.66 -1.64 6.51
N VAL A 36 13.76 -2.34 6.78
CA VAL A 36 14.75 -1.98 7.80
C VAL A 36 16.12 -1.87 7.15
N TYR A 37 16.86 -0.81 7.46
CA TYR A 37 18.24 -0.63 7.03
C TYR A 37 19.22 -1.14 8.08
N ILE A 38 20.06 -2.10 7.69
CA ILE A 38 21.06 -2.80 8.50
C ILE A 38 22.33 -2.94 7.64
N PRO A 39 23.31 -2.03 7.77
CA PRO A 39 24.52 -2.05 6.95
C PRO A 39 25.43 -3.24 7.27
N ASP A 40 25.28 -3.84 8.45
CA ASP A 40 26.14 -4.94 8.94
C ASP A 40 25.82 -6.31 8.29
N GLY A 41 24.86 -6.34 7.37
CA GLY A 41 24.55 -7.53 6.56
C GLY A 41 23.49 -8.44 7.15
N LYS A 42 23.30 -9.60 6.48
CA LYS A 42 22.16 -10.49 6.69
C LYS A 42 22.19 -11.15 8.08
N ASP A 43 23.36 -11.56 8.56
CA ASP A 43 23.47 -12.28 9.84
C ASP A 43 23.03 -11.42 11.03
N VAL A 44 23.37 -10.12 10.98
CA VAL A 44 22.91 -9.14 11.96
C VAL A 44 21.42 -8.90 11.82
N ALA A 45 20.91 -8.82 10.58
CA ALA A 45 19.48 -8.69 10.33
C ALA A 45 18.68 -9.89 10.89
N ASP A 46 19.15 -11.12 10.70
CA ASP A 46 18.54 -12.32 11.26
C ASP A 46 18.56 -12.31 12.80
N THR A 47 19.68 -11.88 13.39
CA THR A 47 19.84 -11.78 14.85
C THR A 47 18.88 -10.75 15.44
N ILE A 48 18.76 -9.58 14.81
CA ILE A 48 17.85 -8.51 15.25
C ILE A 48 16.40 -8.96 15.08
N ALA A 49 16.06 -9.59 13.95
CA ALA A 49 14.71 -10.10 13.72
C ALA A 49 14.32 -11.10 14.81
N ALA A 50 15.15 -12.13 15.04
CA ALA A 50 14.92 -13.12 16.08
C ALA A 50 14.84 -12.51 17.50
N LYS A 51 15.71 -11.53 17.80
CA LYS A 51 15.75 -10.85 19.11
C LYS A 51 14.44 -10.15 19.44
N TYR A 52 13.78 -9.56 18.45
CA TYR A 52 12.57 -8.78 18.65
C TYR A 52 11.30 -9.52 18.20
N GLY A 53 11.39 -10.80 17.83
CA GLY A 53 10.24 -11.61 17.40
C GLY A 53 9.73 -11.30 15.99
N PHE A 54 10.57 -10.72 15.14
CA PHE A 54 10.31 -10.58 13.71
C PHE A 54 10.90 -11.75 12.93
N VAL A 55 10.37 -11.97 11.74
CA VAL A 55 10.90 -12.87 10.72
C VAL A 55 11.60 -12.02 9.67
N ASN A 56 12.88 -12.31 9.38
CA ASN A 56 13.59 -11.67 8.28
C ASN A 56 13.20 -12.35 6.96
N ALA A 57 12.41 -11.67 6.13
CA ALA A 57 12.03 -12.11 4.78
C ALA A 57 13.16 -11.89 3.75
N GLY A 58 14.21 -11.15 4.12
CA GLY A 58 15.45 -11.04 3.37
C GLY A 58 15.66 -9.71 2.62
N GLN A 59 16.61 -9.78 1.69
CA GLN A 59 17.03 -8.75 0.73
C GLN A 59 15.90 -7.93 0.08
N ILE A 60 15.84 -6.60 0.21
CA ILE A 60 15.05 -5.80 -0.74
C ILE A 60 15.78 -5.73 -2.08
N GLY A 61 15.46 -6.66 -2.99
CA GLY A 61 16.00 -6.68 -4.35
C GLY A 61 17.52 -6.62 -4.37
N SER A 62 18.07 -5.65 -5.12
CA SER A 62 19.52 -5.38 -5.20
C SER A 62 20.01 -4.30 -4.23
N LEU A 63 19.16 -3.80 -3.32
CA LEU A 63 19.51 -2.72 -2.42
C LEU A 63 20.22 -3.27 -1.19
N GLU A 64 21.55 -3.11 -1.14
CA GLU A 64 22.37 -3.63 -0.04
C GLU A 64 22.05 -2.98 1.30
N GLY A 65 22.00 -3.81 2.34
CA GLY A 65 21.70 -3.40 3.69
C GLY A 65 20.21 -3.15 3.96
N PHE A 66 19.30 -3.35 3.01
CA PHE A 66 17.87 -3.20 3.27
C PHE A 66 17.19 -4.56 3.34
N TYR A 67 16.54 -4.84 4.46
CA TYR A 67 15.87 -6.10 4.75
C TYR A 67 14.39 -5.91 5.03
N VAL A 68 13.56 -6.89 4.64
CA VAL A 68 12.14 -6.91 4.96
C VAL A 68 11.92 -7.72 6.22
N PHE A 69 11.37 -7.08 7.26
CA PHE A 69 10.96 -7.75 8.49
C PHE A 69 9.45 -7.94 8.50
N GLU A 70 9.01 -9.12 8.89
CA GLU A 70 7.60 -9.47 9.05
C GLU A 70 7.32 -9.83 10.51
N HIS A 71 6.15 -9.47 11.03
CA HIS A 71 5.75 -9.85 12.37
C HIS A 71 4.43 -10.64 12.33
N GLU A 72 4.48 -11.91 12.73
CA GLU A 72 3.31 -12.81 12.68
C GLU A 72 2.17 -12.35 13.60
N HIS A 73 2.52 -11.74 14.74
CA HIS A 73 1.54 -11.33 15.75
C HIS A 73 1.02 -9.89 15.57
N VAL A 74 1.38 -9.16 14.50
CA VAL A 74 0.68 -7.90 14.15
C VAL A 74 -0.65 -8.23 13.47
N ARG A 75 -1.46 -9.06 14.14
CA ARG A 75 -2.89 -9.16 13.88
C ARG A 75 -3.52 -7.92 14.47
N LYS A 76 -3.57 -6.86 13.65
CA LYS A 76 -4.25 -5.59 13.86
C LYS A 76 -5.50 -5.78 14.74
N ARG A 77 -5.39 -5.54 16.06
CA ARG A 77 -6.56 -5.51 16.96
C ARG A 77 -7.46 -4.28 16.73
N SER A 78 -7.17 -3.47 15.71
CA SER A 78 -7.94 -2.28 15.35
C SER A 78 -8.14 -2.16 13.84
N LEU A 79 -8.35 -3.29 13.13
CA LEU A 79 -8.91 -3.24 11.78
C LEU A 79 -10.44 -3.14 11.77
N GLN A 80 -11.11 -3.44 12.88
CA GLN A 80 -12.49 -3.00 13.05
C GLN A 80 -12.46 -1.52 13.41
N ALA A 81 -13.04 -0.67 12.56
CA ALA A 81 -13.60 0.56 13.07
C ALA A 81 -14.49 0.18 14.25
N SER A 82 -14.18 0.70 15.44
CA SER A 82 -15.06 0.53 16.60
C SER A 82 -16.29 1.41 16.38
N ASP A 83 -17.18 1.03 15.47
CA ASP A 83 -18.43 1.76 15.23
C ASP A 83 -19.34 1.75 16.47
N HIS A 84 -19.05 0.88 17.44
CA HIS A 84 -19.86 0.69 18.62
C HIS A 84 -19.54 1.66 19.78
N HIS A 85 -18.33 2.24 19.86
CA HIS A 85 -17.94 3.04 21.03
C HIS A 85 -17.92 4.56 20.83
N HIS A 86 -18.10 5.09 19.61
CA HIS A 86 -18.09 6.55 19.37
C HIS A 86 -19.49 7.19 19.35
N ARG A 87 -20.58 6.40 19.25
CA ARG A 87 -21.95 6.95 19.26
C ARG A 87 -22.34 7.57 20.61
N LYS A 88 -21.81 7.05 21.72
CA LYS A 88 -22.12 7.58 23.06
C LYS A 88 -21.50 8.94 23.37
N LEU A 89 -20.46 9.36 22.64
CA LEU A 89 -19.82 10.66 22.84
C LEU A 89 -20.29 11.71 21.83
N ASN A 90 -20.70 11.29 20.62
CA ASN A 90 -21.26 12.21 19.62
C ASN A 90 -22.67 12.72 19.96
N ASP A 91 -23.42 11.98 20.80
CA ASP A 91 -24.77 12.36 21.24
C ASP A 91 -24.77 13.06 22.62
N GLU A 92 -23.60 13.27 23.25
CA GLU A 92 -23.48 13.94 24.55
C GLU A 92 -23.36 15.47 24.39
N PRO A 93 -24.34 16.27 24.83
CA PRO A 93 -24.35 17.72 24.63
C PRO A 93 -23.27 18.49 25.41
N GLN A 94 -22.49 17.82 26.27
CA GLN A 94 -21.43 18.42 27.08
C GLN A 94 -20.01 18.23 26.52
N VAL A 95 -19.84 17.43 25.46
CA VAL A 95 -18.55 17.21 24.81
C VAL A 95 -18.57 17.96 23.47
N SER A 96 -17.88 19.11 23.43
CA SER A 96 -17.67 19.91 22.22
C SER A 96 -16.42 19.51 21.47
#